data_AF-A0A2W4TNX1-F1
#
_entry.id   AF-A0A2W4TNX1-F1
#
_cell.length_a   1.000
_cell.length_b   1.000
_cell.length_c   1.000
_cell.angle_alpha   90.00
_cell.angle_beta   90.00
_cell.angle_gamma   90.00
#
_symmetry.space_group_name_H-M   'P 1'
#
loop_
_entity.id
_entity.type
_entity.pdbx_description
1 polymer ?
#
loop_
_entity_poly.entity_id
_entity_poly.type
_entity_poly.pdbx_seq_one_letter_code
_entity_poly.pdbx_strand_id
1 'polypeptide(L)'
;MNRGFSISSRFPKHRLLLAIAAVALAGVTFHFAVISDAPLPDHRYVRGYNDLVLHAGAFTALTLVTIPAFTRPAPVTIGIAAFAVLLELAQLPIDTRTASWTDLAAGIFGIGLGRLTLILGLGLSTSVQRSFTRQH
;
A
#
# COMPACT_ATOMS: atom_id res chain seq x y z
N MET A 1 -0.36 -32.19 -35.64
CA MET A 1 -0.58 -30.73 -35.57
C MET A 1 -0.50 -30.28 -34.11
N ASN A 2 0.69 -29.89 -33.65
CA ASN A 2 0.91 -29.37 -32.29
C ASN A 2 0.55 -27.88 -32.27
N ARG A 3 -0.59 -27.53 -31.66
CA ARG A 3 -0.89 -26.14 -31.31
C ARG A 3 -0.07 -25.79 -30.08
N GLY A 4 1.14 -25.30 -30.30
CA GLY A 4 1.97 -24.72 -29.25
C GLY A 4 1.17 -23.64 -28.54
N PHE A 5 0.84 -23.87 -27.27
CA PHE A 5 0.27 -22.88 -26.37
C PHE A 5 1.37 -21.85 -26.12
N SER A 6 1.51 -20.87 -27.01
CA SER A 6 2.36 -19.72 -26.78
C SER A 6 1.66 -18.85 -25.74
N ILE A 7 2.00 -19.10 -24.47
CA ILE A 7 1.69 -18.19 -23.38
C ILE A 7 2.58 -16.97 -23.62
N SER A 8 2.13 -16.07 -24.51
CA SER A 8 2.66 -14.73 -24.55
C SER A 8 2.24 -14.07 -23.23
N SER A 9 3.07 -14.22 -22.20
CA SER A 9 2.86 -13.61 -20.89
C SER A 9 3.04 -12.10 -21.06
N ARG A 10 1.98 -11.40 -21.50
CA ARG A 10 1.90 -9.94 -21.53
C ARG A 10 1.72 -9.38 -20.11
N PHE A 11 2.39 -9.96 -19.13
CA PHE A 11 2.60 -9.31 -17.85
C PHE A 11 3.90 -8.53 -17.98
N PRO A 12 3.84 -7.19 -18.10
CA PRO A 12 5.07 -6.43 -18.21
C PRO A 12 5.85 -6.62 -16.91
N LYS A 13 7.14 -6.98 -17.02
CA LYS A 13 8.00 -7.41 -15.89
C LYS A 13 7.93 -6.47 -14.68
N HIS A 14 7.77 -5.16 -14.90
CA HIS A 14 7.61 -4.17 -13.84
C HIS A 14 6.36 -4.38 -12.97
N ARG A 15 5.22 -4.81 -13.55
CA ARG A 15 4.00 -5.10 -12.76
C ARG A 15 4.17 -6.32 -11.88
N LEU A 16 4.91 -7.33 -12.36
CA LEU A 16 5.24 -8.50 -11.56
C LEU A 16 6.12 -8.12 -10.36
N LEU A 17 7.15 -7.29 -10.58
CA LEU A 17 8.00 -6.78 -9.51
C LEU A 17 7.22 -5.96 -8.48
N LEU A 18 6.31 -5.09 -8.93
CA LEU A 18 5.44 -4.33 -8.04
C LEU A 18 4.48 -5.23 -7.26
N ALA A 19 3.92 -6.28 -7.88
CA ALA A 19 3.07 -7.24 -7.18
C ALA A 19 3.85 -8.02 -6.11
N ILE A 20 5.09 -8.44 -6.41
CA ILE A 20 5.97 -9.09 -5.42
C ILE A 20 6.27 -8.13 -4.27
N ALA A 21 6.62 -6.88 -4.57
CA ALA A 21 6.87 -5.86 -3.56
C ALA A 21 5.63 -5.57 -2.70
N ALA A 22 4.44 -5.56 -3.30
CA ALA A 22 3.18 -5.40 -2.57
C ALA A 22 2.94 -6.55 -1.59
N VAL A 23 3.13 -7.80 -2.03
CA VAL A 23 2.99 -8.99 -1.17
C VAL A 23 4.02 -8.96 -0.04
N ALA A 24 5.28 -8.64 -0.34
CA ALA A 24 6.33 -8.53 0.66
C ALA A 24 6.02 -7.46 1.69
N LEU A 25 5.57 -6.28 1.24
CA LEU A 25 5.22 -5.17 2.13
C LEU A 25 4.01 -5.49 3.00
N ALA A 26 2.97 -6.13 2.44
CA ALA A 26 1.83 -6.59 3.23
C ALA A 26 2.25 -7.61 4.31
N GLY A 27 3.17 -8.53 3.96
CA GLY A 27 3.74 -9.50 4.91
C GLY A 27 4.53 -8.83 6.03
N VAL A 28 5.35 -7.82 5.70
CA VAL A 28 6.10 -7.03 6.70
C VAL A 28 5.13 -6.29 7.64
N THR A 29 4.12 -5.62 7.09
CA THR A 29 3.09 -4.92 7.91
C THR A 29 2.40 -5.90 8.85
N PHE A 30 1.97 -7.06 8.35
CA PHE A 30 1.34 -8.09 9.17
C PHE A 30 2.28 -8.60 10.28
N HIS A 31 3.54 -8.88 9.95
CA HIS A 31 4.51 -9.36 10.92
C HIS A 31 4.70 -8.38 12.09
N PHE A 32 4.85 -7.10 11.81
CA PHE A 32 5.02 -6.09 12.88
C PHE A 32 3.74 -5.79 13.64
N ALA A 33 2.58 -5.93 13.01
CA ALA A 33 1.29 -5.70 13.67
C ALA A 33 0.86 -6.85 14.58
N VAL A 34 1.19 -8.09 14.22
CA VAL A 34 0.60 -9.30 14.83
C VAL A 34 1.64 -10.18 15.52
N ILE A 35 2.87 -10.26 15.01
CA ILE A 35 3.86 -11.26 15.43
C ILE A 35 4.96 -10.66 16.32
N SER A 36 5.48 -9.47 15.97
CA SER A 36 6.57 -8.85 16.72
C SER A 36 6.04 -8.19 18.00
N ASP A 37 6.68 -8.39 19.14
CA ASP A 37 6.39 -7.65 20.39
C ASP A 37 7.43 -6.55 20.67
N ALA A 38 8.26 -6.20 19.68
CA ALA A 38 9.32 -5.23 19.86
C ALA A 38 8.73 -3.83 20.18
N PRO A 39 9.11 -3.20 21.31
CA PRO A 39 8.68 -1.85 21.61
C PRO A 39 9.26 -0.89 20.56
N LEU A 40 8.40 -0.10 19.95
CA LEU A 40 8.81 0.91 19.00
C LEU A 40 9.48 2.08 19.76
N PRO A 41 10.72 2.47 19.39
CA PRO A 41 11.38 3.59 20.02
C PRO A 41 10.55 4.87 19.82
N ASP A 42 10.27 5.60 20.91
CA ASP A 42 9.51 6.84 20.80
C ASP A 42 10.34 7.93 20.13
N HIS A 43 9.91 8.39 18.96
CA HIS A 43 10.64 9.41 18.23
C HIS A 43 10.28 10.80 18.74
N ARG A 44 11.30 11.64 18.98
CA ARG A 44 11.17 12.96 19.64
C ARG A 44 10.13 13.92 19.05
N TYR A 45 9.83 13.79 17.76
CA TYR A 45 8.88 14.64 17.03
C TYR A 45 7.44 14.13 17.06
N VAL A 46 7.26 12.86 17.40
CA VAL A 46 5.98 12.16 17.27
C VAL A 46 5.44 11.68 18.63
N ARG A 47 6.24 11.76 19.70
CA ARG A 47 5.88 11.65 21.13
C ARG A 47 4.58 10.88 21.40
N GLY A 48 4.65 9.55 21.35
CA GLY A 48 3.52 8.66 21.62
C GLY A 48 2.60 8.36 20.44
N TYR A 49 2.81 8.99 19.27
CA TYR A 49 2.05 8.76 18.04
C TYR A 49 2.85 8.00 16.97
N ASN A 50 3.95 7.32 17.33
CA ASN A 50 4.75 6.57 16.35
C ASN A 50 3.93 5.48 15.66
N ASP A 51 3.05 4.82 16.40
CA ASP A 51 2.25 3.73 15.85
C ASP A 51 1.27 4.24 14.78
N LEU A 52 0.63 5.40 15.01
CA LEU A 52 -0.20 6.06 14.00
C LEU A 52 0.59 6.44 12.75
N VAL A 53 1.79 6.99 12.92
CA VAL A 53 2.64 7.36 11.77
C VAL A 53 3.10 6.13 11.02
N LEU A 54 3.38 5.02 11.70
CA LEU A 54 3.73 3.75 11.08
C LEU A 54 2.57 3.15 10.31
N HIS A 55 1.36 3.15 10.87
CA HIS A 55 0.15 2.74 10.17
C HIS A 55 -0.07 3.58 8.90
N ALA A 56 -0.07 4.91 9.03
CA ALA A 56 -0.24 5.81 7.89
C ALA A 56 0.87 5.59 6.83
N GLY A 57 2.13 5.47 7.25
CA GLY A 57 3.27 5.25 6.37
C GLY A 57 3.21 3.91 5.64
N ALA A 58 2.93 2.82 6.38
CA ALA A 58 2.84 1.47 5.84
C ALA A 58 1.71 1.35 4.81
N PHE A 59 0.52 1.88 5.11
CA PHE A 59 -0.61 1.84 4.18
C PHE A 59 -0.44 2.81 3.00
N THR A 60 0.27 3.93 3.17
CA THR A 60 0.69 4.78 2.05
C THR A 60 1.61 4.03 1.11
N ALA A 61 2.68 3.41 1.64
CA ALA A 61 3.64 2.64 0.84
C ALA A 61 2.97 1.46 0.13
N LEU A 62 2.10 0.73 0.85
CA LEU A 62 1.34 -0.38 0.29
C LEU A 62 0.44 0.08 -0.86
N THR A 63 -0.21 1.23 -0.72
CA THR A 63 -1.04 1.83 -1.77
C THR A 63 -0.21 2.21 -3.00
N LEU A 64 0.94 2.86 -2.79
CA LEU A 64 1.84 3.32 -3.86
C LEU A 64 2.43 2.17 -4.67
N VAL A 65 2.71 1.03 -4.03
CA VAL A 65 3.28 -0.14 -4.71
C VAL A 65 2.19 -1.01 -5.35
N THR A 66 1.07 -1.19 -4.66
CA THR A 66 0.03 -2.14 -5.08
C THR A 66 -0.81 -1.58 -6.21
N ILE A 67 -1.34 -0.35 -6.10
CA ILE A 67 -2.28 0.18 -7.11
C ILE A 67 -1.68 0.16 -8.53
N PRO A 68 -0.43 0.61 -8.77
CA PRO A 68 0.15 0.60 -10.12
C PRO A 68 0.41 -0.81 -10.68
N ALA A 69 0.46 -1.84 -9.84
CA ALA A 69 0.62 -3.23 -10.28
C ALA A 69 -0.63 -3.76 -11.01
N PHE A 70 -1.80 -3.15 -10.78
CA PHE A 70 -3.08 -3.62 -11.29
C PHE A 70 -3.74 -2.60 -12.24
N THR A 71 -4.60 -3.10 -13.12
CA THR A 71 -5.31 -2.26 -14.11
C THR A 71 -6.55 -1.57 -13.55
N ARG A 72 -7.10 -2.07 -12.43
CA ARG A 72 -8.31 -1.54 -11.81
C ARG A 72 -8.02 -1.03 -10.39
N PRO A 73 -7.84 0.28 -10.20
CA PRO A 73 -7.43 0.83 -8.90
C PRO A 73 -8.52 0.74 -7.82
N ALA A 74 -9.81 0.74 -8.21
CA ALA A 74 -10.92 0.73 -7.26
C ALA A 74 -10.99 -0.55 -6.40
N PRO A 75 -11.07 -1.77 -6.98
CA PRO A 75 -11.07 -3.01 -6.21
C PRO A 75 -9.81 -3.20 -5.35
N VAL A 76 -8.65 -2.76 -5.85
CA VAL A 76 -7.38 -2.88 -5.13
C VAL A 76 -7.39 -2.09 -3.83
N THR A 77 -7.87 -0.86 -3.87
CA THR A 77 -7.98 -0.04 -2.65
C THR A 77 -8.99 -0.58 -1.67
N ILE A 78 -10.12 -1.13 -2.16
CA ILE A 78 -11.06 -1.84 -1.29
C ILE A 78 -10.34 -3.02 -0.61
N GLY A 79 -9.54 -3.78 -1.35
CA GLY A 79 -8.72 -4.85 -0.80
C GLY A 79 -7.71 -4.39 0.26
N ILE A 80 -7.02 -3.26 0.02
CA ILE A 80 -6.09 -2.69 0.99
C ILE A 80 -6.83 -2.17 2.24
N ALA A 81 -7.99 -1.55 2.08
CA ALA A 81 -8.82 -1.10 3.19
C ALA A 81 -9.37 -2.28 4.01
N ALA A 82 -9.82 -3.34 3.34
CA ALA A 82 -10.22 -4.58 3.99
C ALA A 82 -9.05 -5.21 4.74
N PHE A 83 -7.84 -5.18 4.18
CA PHE A 83 -6.63 -5.64 4.86
C PHE A 83 -6.33 -4.84 6.14
N ALA A 84 -6.52 -3.51 6.12
CA ALA A 84 -6.41 -2.69 7.33
C ALA A 84 -7.39 -3.11 8.43
N VAL A 85 -8.66 -3.33 8.08
CA VAL A 85 -9.67 -3.80 9.03
C VAL A 85 -9.32 -5.19 9.57
N LEU A 86 -8.92 -6.12 8.71
CA LEU A 86 -8.55 -7.47 9.12
C LEU A 86 -7.35 -7.48 10.05
N LEU A 87 -6.40 -6.57 9.85
CA LEU A 87 -5.20 -6.45 10.67
C LEU A 87 -5.53 -5.99 12.09
N GLU A 88 -6.45 -5.03 12.26
CA GLU A 88 -6.98 -4.64 13.58
C GLU A 88 -7.77 -5.78 14.25
N LEU A 89 -8.64 -6.46 13.50
CA LEU A 89 -9.40 -7.59 14.03
C LEU A 89 -8.49 -8.75 14.46
N ALA A 90 -7.36 -8.94 13.79
CA ALA A 90 -6.38 -9.97 14.14
C ALA A 90 -5.64 -9.67 15.46
N GLN A 91 -5.67 -8.42 15.95
CA GLN A 91 -5.08 -8.05 17.24
C GLN A 91 -6.03 -8.29 18.42
N LEU A 92 -7.35 -8.39 18.21
CA LEU A 92 -8.33 -8.62 19.28
C LEU A 92 -8.02 -9.81 20.20
N PRO A 93 -7.56 -10.98 19.72
CA PRO A 93 -7.24 -12.11 20.59
C PRO A 93 -5.83 -12.06 21.19
N ILE A 94 -5.06 -10.97 21.01
CA ILE A 94 -3.66 -10.86 21.44
C ILE A 94 -3.57 -9.93 22.65
N ASP A 95 -3.29 -10.49 23.82
CA ASP A 95 -3.31 -9.76 25.10
C ASP A 95 -2.29 -8.61 25.19
N THR A 96 -1.19 -8.68 24.43
CA THR A 96 -0.15 -7.63 24.37
C THR A 96 -0.48 -6.52 23.38
N ARG A 97 -1.57 -6.65 22.61
CA ARG A 97 -1.97 -5.71 21.57
C ARG A 97 -3.34 -5.11 21.88
N THR A 98 -3.60 -3.94 21.31
CA THR A 98 -4.87 -3.26 21.49
C THR A 98 -5.36 -2.84 20.12
N ALA A 99 -6.39 -3.53 19.62
CA ALA A 99 -7.10 -3.10 18.43
C ALA A 99 -7.63 -1.68 18.66
N SER A 100 -7.33 -0.77 17.76
CA SER A 100 -7.55 0.65 17.96
C SER A 100 -8.20 1.29 16.74
N TRP A 101 -9.31 1.98 16.98
CA TRP A 101 -9.96 2.78 15.94
C TRP A 101 -9.06 3.89 15.41
N THR A 102 -8.10 4.38 16.21
CA THR A 102 -7.16 5.40 15.74
C THR A 102 -6.13 4.83 14.79
N ASP A 103 -5.68 3.60 15.01
CA ASP A 103 -4.70 2.92 14.14
C ASP A 103 -5.35 2.52 12.81
N LEU A 104 -6.60 2.04 12.86
CA LEU A 104 -7.42 1.87 11.68
C LEU A 104 -7.58 3.17 10.89
N ALA A 105 -7.95 4.26 11.56
CA ALA A 105 -8.13 5.57 10.93
C ALA A 105 -6.82 6.07 10.29
N ALA A 106 -5.67 5.87 10.96
CA ALA A 106 -4.36 6.20 10.40
C ALA A 106 -4.03 5.36 9.16
N GLY A 107 -4.38 4.06 9.16
CA GLY A 107 -4.27 3.19 7.99
C GLY A 107 -5.13 3.70 6.82
N ILE A 108 -6.41 3.99 7.05
CA ILE A 108 -7.31 4.55 6.02
C ILE A 108 -6.80 5.90 5.50
N PHE A 109 -6.28 6.76 6.39
CA PHE A 109 -5.65 8.02 6.01
C PHE A 109 -4.45 7.77 5.07
N GLY A 110 -3.58 6.82 5.41
CA GLY A 110 -2.44 6.43 4.57
C GLY A 110 -2.86 5.93 3.18
N ILE A 111 -3.93 5.15 3.08
CA ILE A 111 -4.51 4.74 1.78
C ILE A 111 -4.96 5.95 0.96
N GLY A 112 -5.65 6.89 1.60
CA GLY A 112 -6.09 8.14 0.97
C GLY A 112 -4.91 8.97 0.46
N LEU A 113 -3.87 9.13 1.28
CA LEU A 113 -2.66 9.85 0.94
C LEU A 113 -1.94 9.22 -0.26
N GLY A 114 -1.71 7.89 -0.23
CA GLY A 114 -1.09 7.18 -1.35
C GLY A 114 -1.87 7.32 -2.65
N ARG A 115 -3.21 7.27 -2.60
CA ARG A 115 -4.06 7.52 -3.77
C ARG A 115 -3.91 8.94 -4.30
N LEU A 116 -3.94 9.93 -3.41
CA LEU A 116 -3.79 11.33 -3.80
C LEU A 116 -2.44 11.54 -4.49
N THR A 117 -1.36 10.98 -3.96
CA THR A 117 -0.02 11.04 -4.57
C THR A 117 0.00 10.44 -5.97
N LEU A 118 -0.64 9.29 -6.20
CA LEU A 118 -0.72 8.68 -7.54
C LEU A 118 -1.49 9.56 -8.52
N ILE A 119 -2.64 10.14 -8.09
CA ILE A 119 -3.44 11.03 -8.93
C ILE A 119 -2.63 12.27 -9.34
N LEU A 120 -1.96 12.90 -8.38
CA LEU A 120 -1.12 14.08 -8.63
C LEU A 120 0.06 13.73 -9.55
N GLY A 121 0.74 12.61 -9.33
CA GLY A 121 1.86 12.16 -10.17
C GLY A 121 1.45 11.89 -11.63
N LEU A 122 0.27 11.29 -11.85
CA LEU A 122 -0.30 11.09 -13.18
C LEU A 122 -0.72 12.41 -13.84
N GLY A 123 -1.28 13.35 -13.07
CA GLY A 123 -1.65 14.68 -13.55
C GLY A 123 -0.45 15.51 -14.01
N LEU A 124 0.67 15.41 -13.30
CA LEU A 124 1.92 16.07 -13.68
C LEU A 124 2.50 15.49 -14.96
N SER A 125 2.55 14.15 -15.06
CA SER A 125 3.11 13.46 -16.23
C SER A 125 2.36 13.80 -17.52
N THR A 126 1.03 13.85 -17.46
CA THR A 126 0.19 14.20 -18.61
C THR A 126 0.30 15.67 -19.02
N SER A 127 0.45 16.57 -18.05
CA SER A 127 0.63 18.01 -18.32
C SER A 127 1.96 18.29 -19.01
N VAL A 128 3.06 17.67 -18.53
CA VAL A 128 4.39 17.79 -19.14
C VAL A 128 4.36 17.29 -20.59
N GLN A 129 3.77 16.13 -20.84
CA GLN A 129 3.71 15.55 -22.18
C GLN A 129 2.94 16.42 -23.19
N ARG A 130 1.87 17.12 -22.75
CA ARG A 130 1.09 18.04 -23.59
C ARG A 130 1.85 19.32 -23.94
N SER A 131 2.73 19.80 -23.06
CA SER A 131 3.54 20.99 -23.33
C SER A 131 4.58 20.72 -24.43
N PHE A 132 5.23 19.55 -24.41
CA PHE A 132 6.19 19.15 -25.44
C PHE A 132 5.57 18.98 -26.83
N THR A 133 4.36 18.40 -26.94
CA THR A 133 3.68 18.24 -28.24
C THR A 133 3.11 19.52 -28.82
N ARG A 134 3.00 20.61 -28.06
CA ARG A 134 2.59 21.93 -28.60
C ARG A 134 3.76 22.77 -29.11
N GLN A 135 5.00 22.40 -28.77
CA GLN A 135 6.21 23.12 -29.16
C GLN A 135 6.90 22.52 -30.40
N HIS A 136 6.39 21.40 -30.90
CA HIS A 136 6.84 20.71 -32.12
C HIS A 136 5.68 20.60 -33.10
#